data_AF-A0A095X5N7-F1
#
_entry.id   AF-A0A095X5N7-F1
#
_cell.length_a   1.000
_cell.length_b   1.000
_cell.length_c   1.000
_cell.angle_alpha   90.00
_cell.angle_beta   90.00
_cell.angle_gamma   90.00
#
_symmetry.space_group_name_H-M   'P 1'
#
loop_
_entity.id
_entity.type
_entity.pdbx_description
1 polymer ?
#
loop_
_entity_poly.entity_id
_entity_poly.type
_entity_poly.pdbx_seq_one_letter_code
_entity_poly.pdbx_strand_id
1 'polypeptide(L)'
;MTNISFDRYALGIAMKSQWTDAEDLGQVGAAVGKLNTYGVAVDLPEGDNAGVAALRAALDKFRDYMSMAVLEYSDACSLLGSGIASYSEDADSTETYNREATRTAASRLGVGEYF
;
A
#
# COMPACT_ATOMS: atom_id res chain seq x y z
N MET A 1 -15.05 -5.04 36.19
CA MET A 1 -14.05 -4.22 35.48
C MET A 1 -14.23 -4.45 34.00
N THR A 2 -14.35 -3.40 33.19
CA THR A 2 -14.39 -3.54 31.73
C THR A 2 -12.95 -3.68 31.25
N ASN A 3 -12.59 -4.81 30.63
CA ASN A 3 -11.30 -4.97 29.98
C ASN A 3 -11.28 -4.08 28.74
N ILE A 4 -10.60 -2.94 28.83
CA ILE A 4 -10.26 -2.10 27.67
C ILE A 4 -8.86 -2.53 27.24
N SER A 5 -8.78 -3.27 26.13
CA SER A 5 -7.54 -3.69 25.48
C SER A 5 -7.49 -3.15 24.06
N PHE A 6 -6.29 -2.95 23.53
CA PHE A 6 -6.13 -2.64 22.12
C PHE A 6 -6.40 -3.93 21.33
N ASP A 7 -7.40 -3.89 20.44
CA ASP A 7 -7.72 -4.99 19.55
C ASP A 7 -7.71 -4.47 18.11
N ARG A 8 -6.58 -4.65 17.45
CA ARG A 8 -6.40 -4.26 16.03
C ARG A 8 -7.42 -4.90 15.10
N TYR A 9 -7.92 -6.11 15.41
CA TYR A 9 -8.91 -6.80 14.57
C TYR A 9 -10.30 -6.18 14.77
N ALA A 10 -10.67 -5.85 16.00
CA ALA A 10 -11.92 -5.14 16.29
C ALA A 10 -11.95 -3.72 15.72
N LEU A 11 -10.79 -3.06 15.62
CA LEU A 11 -10.64 -1.73 15.03
C LEU A 11 -10.59 -1.74 13.50
N GLY A 12 -10.61 -2.92 12.87
CA GLY A 12 -10.50 -3.04 11.42
C GLY A 12 -9.17 -2.52 10.88
N ILE A 13 -8.12 -2.49 11.71
CA ILE A 13 -6.77 -2.13 11.26
C ILE A 13 -6.31 -3.26 10.35
N ALA A 14 -6.36 -2.98 9.05
CA ALA A 14 -5.99 -3.95 8.04
C ALA A 14 -4.50 -4.29 8.20
N MET A 15 -4.20 -5.53 8.55
CA MET A 15 -2.82 -6.00 8.70
C MET A 15 -2.12 -5.90 7.33
N LYS A 16 -0.79 -5.75 7.31
CA LYS A 16 0.02 -5.64 6.07
C LYS A 16 -0.32 -6.72 5.02
N SER A 17 -0.74 -7.92 5.42
CA SER A 17 -1.18 -8.99 4.52
C SER A 17 -2.44 -8.69 3.70
N GLN A 18 -3.20 -7.66 4.06
CA GLN A 18 -4.39 -7.19 3.35
C GLN A 18 -4.08 -6.04 2.37
N TRP A 19 -2.84 -5.54 2.36
CA TRP A 19 -2.37 -4.49 1.46
C TRP A 19 -1.73 -5.09 0.21
N THR A 20 -2.51 -5.86 -0.56
CA THR A 20 -2.05 -6.40 -1.86
C THR A 20 -2.03 -5.34 -2.95
N ASP A 21 -2.72 -4.21 -2.74
CA ASP A 21 -2.81 -3.09 -3.67
C ASP A 21 -1.45 -2.64 -4.19
N ALA A 22 -0.41 -2.65 -3.33
CA ALA A 22 0.95 -2.33 -3.75
C ALA A 22 1.47 -3.30 -4.83
N GLU A 23 1.34 -4.61 -4.60
CA GLU A 23 1.78 -5.62 -5.56
C GLU A 23 0.91 -5.62 -6.83
N ASP A 24 -0.41 -5.50 -6.67
CA ASP A 24 -1.36 -5.46 -7.78
C ASP A 24 -1.10 -4.24 -8.68
N LEU A 25 -0.95 -3.05 -8.09
CA LEU A 25 -0.59 -1.83 -8.82
C LEU A 25 0.82 -1.94 -9.42
N GLY A 26 1.77 -2.55 -8.73
CA GLY A 26 3.11 -2.81 -9.27
C GLY A 26 3.07 -3.66 -10.55
N GLN A 27 2.25 -4.70 -10.56
CA GLN A 27 2.03 -5.55 -11.74
C GLN A 27 1.33 -4.78 -12.88
N VAL A 28 0.30 -3.99 -12.56
CA VAL A 28 -0.41 -3.15 -13.55
C VAL A 28 0.54 -2.11 -14.15
N GLY A 29 1.32 -1.41 -13.34
CA GLY A 29 2.29 -0.41 -13.80
C GLY A 29 3.31 -1.05 -14.75
N ALA A 30 3.86 -2.20 -14.38
CA ALA A 30 4.78 -2.94 -15.23
C ALA A 30 4.14 -3.42 -16.55
N ALA A 31 2.85 -3.82 -16.53
CA ALA A 31 2.13 -4.22 -17.73
C ALA A 31 1.87 -3.02 -18.66
N VAL A 32 1.45 -1.88 -18.11
CA VAL A 32 1.25 -0.63 -18.85
C VAL A 32 2.55 -0.20 -19.52
N GLY A 33 3.68 -0.23 -18.81
CA GLY A 33 5.00 0.11 -19.38
C GLY A 33 5.46 -0.80 -20.53
N LYS A 34 4.83 -1.97 -20.71
CA LYS A 34 5.13 -2.93 -21.78
C LYS A 34 4.15 -2.86 -22.95
N LEU A 35 3.18 -1.95 -22.94
CA LEU A 35 2.25 -1.80 -24.06
C LEU A 35 3.03 -1.49 -25.35
N ASN A 36 2.83 -2.32 -26.36
CA ASN A 36 3.45 -2.12 -27.66
C ASN A 36 2.73 -0.98 -28.40
N THR A 37 3.46 0.09 -28.69
CA THR A 37 2.98 1.24 -29.48
C THR A 37 3.29 1.08 -30.97
N TYR A 38 4.08 0.07 -31.35
CA TYR A 38 4.41 -0.21 -32.74
C TYR A 38 3.18 -0.68 -33.53
N GLY A 39 2.99 -0.10 -34.70
CA GLY A 39 1.88 -0.45 -35.60
C GLY A 39 0.51 0.08 -35.19
N VAL A 40 0.40 0.79 -34.06
CA VAL A 40 -0.87 1.42 -33.60
C VAL A 40 -1.31 2.54 -34.53
N ALA A 41 -0.35 3.23 -35.15
CA ALA A 41 -0.59 4.16 -36.24
C ALA A 41 0.34 3.79 -37.39
N VAL A 42 -0.18 3.71 -38.61
CA VAL A 42 0.56 3.36 -39.83
C VAL A 42 0.62 4.60 -40.72
N ASP A 43 1.73 4.77 -41.44
CA ASP A 43 1.87 5.89 -42.36
C ASP A 43 0.83 5.76 -43.49
N LEU A 44 0.29 6.89 -43.90
CA LEU A 44 -0.56 7.00 -45.07
C LEU A 44 0.25 6.62 -46.32
N PRO A 45 -0.37 5.95 -47.31
CA PRO A 45 0.31 5.56 -48.54
C PRO A 45 0.80 6.76 -49.37
N GLU A 46 0.19 7.93 -49.19
CA GLU A 46 0.58 9.20 -49.80
C GLU A 46 0.16 10.38 -48.91
N GLY A 47 0.89 11.48 -48.95
CA GLY A 47 0.59 12.70 -48.19
C GLY A 47 1.42 12.90 -46.92
N ASP A 48 1.02 13.88 -46.10
CA ASP A 48 1.72 14.25 -44.86
C ASP A 48 1.43 13.25 -43.73
N ASN A 49 2.49 12.77 -43.09
CA ASN A 49 2.45 11.84 -41.96
C ASN A 49 2.81 12.49 -40.62
N ALA A 50 2.93 13.82 -40.54
CA ALA A 50 3.26 14.53 -39.30
C ALA A 50 2.28 14.22 -38.15
N GLY A 51 0.97 14.12 -38.45
CA GLY A 51 -0.05 13.73 -37.48
C GLY A 51 0.09 12.28 -36.99
N VAL A 52 0.46 11.36 -37.88
CA VAL A 52 0.71 9.95 -37.55
C VAL A 52 1.93 9.83 -36.63
N ALA A 53 3.01 10.55 -36.94
CA ALA A 53 4.19 10.63 -36.09
C ALA A 53 3.89 11.23 -34.72
N ALA A 54 3.11 12.32 -34.67
CA ALA A 54 2.69 12.95 -33.42
C ALA A 54 1.83 12.01 -32.55
N LEU A 55 0.94 11.22 -33.17
CA LEU A 55 0.13 10.24 -32.47
C LEU A 55 0.99 9.12 -31.84
N ARG A 56 1.96 8.57 -32.58
CA ARG A 56 2.89 7.57 -32.02
C ARG A 56 3.66 8.13 -30.82
N ALA A 57 4.19 9.34 -30.95
CA ALA A 57 4.91 10.00 -29.86
C ALA A 57 4.01 10.28 -28.63
N ALA A 58 2.74 10.62 -28.84
CA ALA A 58 1.79 10.80 -27.76
C ALA A 58 1.46 9.47 -27.04
N LEU A 59 1.35 8.37 -27.79
CA LEU A 59 1.11 7.04 -27.24
C LEU A 59 2.32 6.54 -26.43
N ASP A 60 3.54 6.76 -26.89
CA ASP A 60 4.75 6.44 -26.13
C ASP A 60 4.78 7.20 -24.80
N LYS A 61 4.49 8.51 -24.83
CA LYS A 61 4.39 9.32 -23.60
C LYS A 61 3.28 8.85 -22.67
N PHE A 62 2.11 8.51 -23.21
CA PHE A 62 1.01 7.99 -22.42
C PHE A 62 1.41 6.71 -21.71
N ARG A 63 1.99 5.74 -22.43
CA ARG A 63 2.48 4.48 -21.88
C ARG A 63 3.44 4.74 -20.71
N ASP A 64 4.46 5.57 -20.94
CA ASP A 64 5.52 5.80 -19.98
C ASP A 64 4.99 6.53 -18.74
N TYR A 65 4.21 7.60 -18.91
CA TYR A 65 3.69 8.36 -17.79
C TYR A 65 2.61 7.64 -17.00
N MET A 66 1.74 6.86 -17.67
CA MET A 66 0.78 6.04 -16.95
C MET A 66 1.46 4.91 -16.18
N SER A 67 2.48 4.27 -16.76
CA SER A 67 3.29 3.28 -16.05
C SER A 67 3.91 3.89 -14.79
N MET A 68 4.53 5.06 -14.91
CA MET A 68 5.14 5.76 -13.78
C MET A 68 4.10 6.12 -12.71
N ALA A 69 2.98 6.72 -13.10
CA ALA A 69 1.93 7.12 -12.16
C ALA A 69 1.40 5.93 -11.35
N VAL A 70 1.17 4.79 -12.00
CA VAL A 70 0.70 3.58 -11.31
C VAL A 70 1.75 3.02 -10.34
N LEU A 71 3.04 3.07 -10.72
CA LEU A 71 4.13 2.63 -9.84
C LEU A 71 4.27 3.52 -8.60
N GLU A 72 4.07 4.84 -8.72
CA GLU A 72 4.04 5.75 -7.57
C GLU A 72 2.91 5.42 -6.59
N TYR A 73 1.72 5.03 -7.09
CA TYR A 73 0.64 4.55 -6.22
C TYR A 73 0.99 3.22 -5.54
N SER A 74 1.66 2.31 -6.24
CA SER A 74 2.20 1.07 -5.65
C SER A 74 3.16 1.37 -4.49
N ASP A 75 4.07 2.33 -4.67
CA ASP A 75 5.02 2.74 -3.64
C ASP A 75 4.33 3.42 -2.46
N ALA A 76 3.34 4.28 -2.73
CA ALA A 76 2.53 4.91 -1.69
C ALA A 76 1.76 3.87 -0.85
N CYS A 77 1.15 2.88 -1.50
CA CYS A 77 0.49 1.76 -0.83
C CYS A 77 1.49 0.95 0.01
N SER A 78 2.69 0.67 -0.51
CA SER A 78 3.75 -0.02 0.22
C SER A 78 4.17 0.74 1.48
N LEU A 79 4.39 2.05 1.35
CA LEU A 79 4.78 2.92 2.45
C LEU A 79 3.70 2.96 3.54
N LEU A 80 2.45 3.18 3.17
CA LEU A 80 1.34 3.27 4.11
C LEU A 80 1.09 1.92 4.82
N GLY A 81 1.15 0.80 4.08
CA GLY A 81 1.06 -0.54 4.67
C GLY A 81 2.19 -0.85 5.65
N SER A 82 3.42 -0.36 5.38
CA SER A 82 4.53 -0.50 6.32
C SER A 82 4.35 0.35 7.59
N GLY A 83 3.83 1.58 7.47
CA GLY A 83 3.57 2.44 8.62
C GLY A 83 2.52 1.89 9.58
N ILE A 84 1.44 1.30 9.03
CA ILE A 84 0.41 0.62 9.81
C ILE A 84 0.97 -0.60 10.55
N ALA A 85 1.89 -1.34 9.91
CA ALA A 85 2.55 -2.49 10.54
C ALA A 85 3.36 -2.06 11.76
N SER A 86 4.20 -1.01 11.63
CA SER A 86 4.98 -0.47 12.74
C SER A 86 4.11 0.06 13.87
N TYR A 87 3.06 0.83 13.56
CA TYR A 87 2.11 1.33 14.57
C TYR A 87 1.47 0.18 15.36
N SER A 88 1.06 -0.88 14.67
CA SER A 88 0.41 -2.03 15.31
C SER A 88 1.35 -2.74 16.29
N GLU A 89 2.62 -2.89 15.92
CA GLU A 89 3.67 -3.47 16.77
C GLU A 89 3.93 -2.61 18.02
N ASP A 90 4.04 -1.29 17.85
CA ASP A 90 4.23 -0.34 18.95
C ASP A 90 3.04 -0.35 19.93
N ALA A 91 1.82 -0.42 19.40
CA ALA A 91 0.60 -0.47 20.21
C ALA A 91 0.51 -1.78 21.02
N ASP A 92 0.80 -2.93 20.42
CA ASP A 92 0.84 -4.22 21.11
C ASP A 92 1.90 -4.24 22.23
N SER A 93 3.09 -3.71 21.93
CA SER A 93 4.21 -3.62 22.87
C SER A 93 3.84 -2.75 24.07
N THR A 94 3.22 -1.59 23.80
CA THR A 94 2.74 -0.66 24.83
C THR A 94 1.66 -1.30 25.72
N GLU A 95 0.71 -2.03 25.12
CA GLU A 95 -0.32 -2.72 25.90
C GLU A 95 0.29 -3.82 26.79
N THR A 96 1.20 -4.61 26.25
CA THR A 96 1.89 -5.67 26.99
C THR A 96 2.64 -5.09 28.18
N TYR A 97 3.42 -4.02 27.95
CA TYR A 97 4.13 -3.32 29.01
C TYR A 97 3.18 -2.81 30.11
N ASN A 98 2.10 -2.12 29.73
CA ASN A 98 1.15 -1.55 30.70
C ASN A 98 0.42 -2.65 31.49
N ARG A 99 0.10 -3.78 30.85
CA ARG A 99 -0.52 -4.93 31.49
C ARG A 99 0.40 -5.55 32.53
N GLU A 100 1.67 -5.73 32.20
CA GLU A 100 2.69 -6.27 33.12
C GLU A 100 2.97 -5.33 34.29
N ALA A 101 3.11 -4.03 34.03
CA ALA A 101 3.29 -3.00 35.05
C ALA A 101 2.10 -2.97 36.02
N THR A 102 0.88 -3.03 35.49
CA THR A 102 -0.36 -3.05 36.30
C THR A 102 -0.46 -4.31 37.14
N ARG A 103 -0.16 -5.50 36.58
CA ARG A 103 -0.10 -6.76 37.35
C ARG A 103 0.93 -6.70 38.46
N THR A 104 2.11 -6.13 38.18
CA THR A 104 3.17 -5.96 39.18
C THR A 104 2.73 -5.01 40.30
N ALA A 105 2.09 -3.89 39.96
CA ALA A 105 1.54 -2.96 40.95
C ALA A 105 0.42 -3.60 41.79
N ALA A 106 -0.51 -4.33 41.16
CA ALA A 106 -1.58 -5.04 41.85
C ALA A 106 -1.04 -6.12 42.81
N SER A 107 0.00 -6.85 42.41
CA SER A 107 0.71 -7.80 43.28
C SER A 107 1.33 -7.09 44.49
N ARG A 108 2.02 -5.95 44.30
CA ARG A 108 2.59 -5.15 45.40
C ARG A 108 1.53 -4.62 46.37
N LEU A 109 0.35 -4.30 45.87
CA LEU A 109 -0.77 -3.79 46.65
C LEU A 109 -1.60 -4.91 47.31
N GLY A 110 -1.31 -6.18 47.05
CA GLY A 110 -2.06 -7.32 47.59
C GLY A 110 -3.46 -7.48 46.99
N VAL A 111 -3.74 -6.88 45.84
CA VAL A 111 -5.07 -6.88 45.17
C VAL A 111 -5.08 -7.79 43.93
N GLY A 112 -4.07 -8.66 43.77
CA GLY A 112 -3.72 -9.31 42.50
C GLY A 112 -4.46 -10.60 42.12
N GLU A 113 -5.34 -11.15 42.95
CA GLU A 113 -5.95 -12.48 42.70
C GLU A 113 -7.48 -12.46 42.77
N TYR A 114 -8.20 -11.94 41.77
CA TYR A 114 -9.57 -12.41 41.48
C TYR A 114 -9.90 -12.20 40.00
N PHE A 115 -9.80 -13.30 39.24
CA PHE A 115 -10.32 -13.64 37.89
C PHE A 115 -10.10 -12.65 36.73
#